data_AF-A0A1B6EEK2-F1
#
_entry.id   AF-A0A1B6EEK2-F1
#
_cell.length_a   1.000
_cell.length_b   1.000
_cell.length_c   1.000
_cell.angle_alpha   90.00
_cell.angle_beta   90.00
_cell.angle_gamma   90.00
#
_symmetry.space_group_name_H-M   'P 1'
#
loop_
_entity.id
_entity.type
_entity.pdbx_description
1 polymer ?
#
loop_
_entity_poly.entity_id
_entity_poly.type
_entity_poly.pdbx_seq_one_letter_code
_entity_poly.pdbx_strand_id
1 'polypeptide(L)'
;FEYLRDSQHCAACDQGYKPTANFSTCELIPEQYINYDNPWAISALTVATVGIMLTLGVFYIFLVNTDTPVIKAAGRELSYVLLLGTFMEFSMTYVMVAPPTELSCTVIRFFLGFCYTLCYAAVVTKTNLISRIFNSGVQSMKKPRYTSPKSQLLITFMLTSVQVVINCIWFLFDQPRVTLIYPTPDTKLRICAGLG
;
A
#
# COMPACT_ATOMS: atom_id res chain seq x y z
N PHE A 1 15.40 -2.38 -34.01
CA PHE A 1 14.69 -3.62 -34.35
C PHE A 1 14.09 -3.49 -35.71
N GLU A 2 14.58 -4.28 -36.66
CA GLU A 2 14.19 -4.19 -38.07
C GLU A 2 13.74 -5.56 -38.57
N TYR A 3 12.80 -5.57 -39.51
CA TYR A 3 12.32 -6.75 -40.21
C TYR A 3 12.54 -6.57 -41.72
N LEU A 4 12.68 -7.67 -42.45
CA LEU A 4 12.70 -7.67 -43.91
C LEU A 4 11.30 -7.33 -44.43
N ARG A 5 11.16 -6.12 -44.97
CA ARG A 5 9.95 -5.71 -45.70
C ARG A 5 9.98 -6.25 -47.13
N ASP A 6 11.16 -6.33 -47.72
CA ASP A 6 11.42 -6.88 -49.05
C ASP A 6 12.85 -7.45 -49.11
N SER A 7 13.17 -8.23 -50.15
CA SER A 7 14.46 -8.95 -50.33
C SER A 7 15.72 -8.07 -50.31
N GLN A 8 15.57 -6.74 -50.40
CA GLN A 8 16.64 -5.75 -50.44
C GLN A 8 16.48 -4.65 -49.37
N HIS A 9 15.35 -4.61 -48.64
CA HIS A 9 15.00 -3.48 -47.78
C HIS A 9 14.53 -3.93 -46.39
N CYS A 10 15.22 -3.44 -45.36
CA CYS A 10 14.81 -3.55 -43.97
C CYS A 10 13.95 -2.35 -43.55
N ALA A 11 12.95 -2.59 -42.72
CA ALA A 11 12.15 -1.54 -42.10
C ALA A 11 12.16 -1.71 -40.58
N ALA A 12 12.15 -0.59 -39.84
CA ALA A 12 12.01 -0.63 -38.39
C ALA A 12 10.60 -1.07 -37.99
N CYS A 13 10.48 -1.85 -36.91
CA CYS A 13 9.21 -2.14 -36.28
C CYS A 13 8.70 -0.92 -35.48
N ASP A 14 7.38 -0.75 -35.43
CA ASP A 14 6.74 0.27 -34.59
C ASP A 14 7.03 0.04 -33.10
N GLN A 15 6.95 1.10 -32.31
CA GLN A 15 7.24 1.06 -30.88
C GLN A 15 6.32 0.06 -30.15
N GLY A 16 6.92 -0.89 -29.43
CA GLY A 16 6.20 -1.98 -28.76
C GLY A 16 6.09 -3.28 -29.57
N TYR A 17 6.71 -3.33 -30.74
CA TYR A 17 6.83 -4.53 -31.56
C TYR A 17 8.29 -4.93 -31.77
N LYS A 18 8.54 -6.23 -31.84
CA LYS A 18 9.86 -6.81 -32.15
C LYS A 18 9.75 -7.69 -33.41
N PRO A 19 10.80 -7.84 -34.23
CA PRO A 19 10.77 -8.75 -35.36
C PRO A 19 10.63 -10.19 -34.88
N THR A 20 9.84 -10.99 -35.60
CA THR A 20 9.75 -12.45 -35.43
C THR A 20 11.13 -13.09 -35.65
N ALA A 21 11.37 -14.30 -35.15
CA ALA A 21 12.65 -15.00 -35.28
C ALA A 21 13.16 -15.13 -36.74
N ASN A 22 12.25 -15.15 -37.71
CA ASN A 22 12.54 -15.19 -39.15
C ASN A 22 12.69 -13.80 -39.79
N PHE A 23 12.65 -12.72 -39.00
CA PHE A 23 12.70 -11.31 -39.41
C PHE A 23 11.68 -10.94 -40.49
N SER A 24 10.60 -11.70 -40.64
CA SER A 24 9.60 -11.53 -41.71
C SER A 24 8.50 -10.54 -41.35
N THR A 25 8.19 -10.43 -40.05
CA THR A 25 7.05 -9.69 -39.52
C THR A 25 7.41 -9.09 -38.17
N CYS A 26 6.69 -8.04 -37.77
CA CYS A 26 6.77 -7.49 -36.42
C CYS A 26 5.69 -8.13 -35.54
N GLU A 27 6.08 -8.73 -34.41
CA GLU A 27 5.17 -9.28 -33.40
C GLU A 27 5.11 -8.36 -32.17
N LEU A 28 3.95 -8.34 -31.51
CA LEU A 28 3.75 -7.52 -30.32
C LEU A 28 4.62 -8.04 -29.17
N ILE A 29 5.36 -7.16 -28.50
CA ILE A 29 6.13 -7.53 -27.31
C ILE A 29 5.15 -7.93 -26.19
N PRO A 30 5.26 -9.13 -25.60
CA PRO A 30 4.38 -9.55 -24.53
C PRO A 30 4.55 -8.64 -23.31
N GLU A 31 3.44 -8.28 -22.69
CA GLU A 31 3.43 -7.44 -21.49
C GLU A 31 4.02 -8.21 -20.31
N GLN A 32 5.13 -7.71 -19.78
CA GLN A 32 5.69 -8.19 -18.53
C GLN A 32 5.10 -7.40 -17.38
N TYR A 33 4.39 -8.09 -16.49
CA TYR A 33 4.01 -7.63 -15.17
C TYR A 33 4.97 -8.25 -14.14
N ILE A 34 4.87 -7.84 -12.87
CA ILE A 34 5.48 -8.61 -11.78
C ILE A 34 4.85 -10.00 -11.83
N ASN A 35 5.53 -10.95 -12.47
CA ASN A 35 5.10 -12.33 -12.51
C ASN A 35 5.14 -12.89 -11.09
N TYR A 36 4.16 -13.73 -10.74
CA TYR A 36 4.14 -14.45 -9.47
C TYR A 36 5.39 -15.33 -9.27
N ASP A 37 6.16 -15.59 -10.33
CA ASP A 37 7.43 -16.31 -10.31
C ASP A 37 8.63 -15.44 -9.90
N ASN A 38 8.45 -14.14 -9.71
CA ASN A 38 9.52 -13.28 -9.23
C ASN A 38 9.78 -13.55 -7.73
N PRO A 39 11.02 -13.89 -7.32
CA PRO A 39 11.33 -14.20 -5.92
C PRO A 39 11.01 -13.04 -4.95
N TRP A 40 11.06 -11.80 -5.42
CA TRP A 40 10.66 -10.62 -4.63
C TRP A 40 9.15 -10.60 -4.38
N ALA A 41 8.34 -10.97 -5.38
CA ALA A 41 6.89 -11.04 -5.24
C ALA A 41 6.49 -12.18 -4.29
N ILE A 42 7.09 -13.37 -4.46
CA ILE A 42 6.84 -14.54 -3.60
C ILE A 42 7.18 -14.22 -2.14
N SER A 43 8.35 -13.61 -1.90
CA SER A 43 8.77 -13.27 -0.53
C SER A 43 7.84 -12.24 0.10
N ALA A 44 7.45 -11.19 -0.61
CA ALA A 44 6.48 -10.20 -0.13
C ALA A 44 5.11 -10.81 0.20
N LEU A 45 4.58 -11.67 -0.69
CA LEU A 45 3.31 -12.36 -0.47
C LEU A 45 3.38 -13.32 0.74
N THR A 46 4.52 -13.99 0.95
CA THR A 46 4.72 -14.88 2.09
C THR A 46 4.78 -14.10 3.41
N VAL A 47 5.43 -12.94 3.42
CA VAL A 47 5.42 -12.06 4.60
C VAL A 47 4.01 -11.54 4.86
N ALA A 48 3.28 -11.16 3.82
CA ALA A 48 1.89 -10.69 3.94
C ALA A 48 0.94 -11.78 4.47
N THR A 49 1.03 -13.02 4.00
CA THR A 49 0.21 -14.13 4.53
C THR A 49 0.46 -14.34 6.02
N VAL A 50 1.73 -14.42 6.43
CA VAL A 50 2.12 -14.61 7.84
C VAL A 50 1.65 -13.42 8.68
N GLY A 51 1.83 -12.20 8.17
CA GLY A 51 1.36 -10.97 8.80
C GLY A 51 -0.15 -10.95 9.04
N ILE A 52 -0.95 -11.36 8.05
CA ILE A 52 -2.41 -11.47 8.17
C ILE A 52 -2.78 -12.51 9.23
N MET A 53 -2.18 -13.70 9.19
CA MET A 53 -2.46 -14.76 10.16
C MET A 53 -2.16 -14.33 11.60
N LEU A 54 -1.02 -13.66 11.81
CA LEU A 54 -0.67 -13.09 13.11
C LEU A 54 -1.64 -12.00 13.54
N THR A 55 -2.01 -11.09 12.63
CA THR A 55 -2.94 -9.99 12.92
C THR A 55 -4.32 -10.52 13.31
N LEU A 56 -4.82 -11.54 12.59
CA LEU A 56 -6.08 -12.22 12.91
C LEU A 56 -5.99 -12.96 14.26
N GLY A 57 -4.86 -13.62 14.55
CA GLY A 57 -4.63 -14.25 15.84
C GLY A 57 -4.68 -13.25 17.01
N VAL A 58 -4.00 -12.11 16.86
CA VAL A 58 -4.04 -11.02 17.86
C VAL A 58 -5.45 -10.44 17.96
N PHE A 59 -6.14 -10.23 16.84
CA PHE A 59 -7.51 -9.74 16.82
C PHE A 59 -8.46 -10.69 17.57
N TYR A 60 -8.36 -11.99 17.33
CA TYR A 60 -9.12 -13.01 18.04
C TYR A 60 -8.84 -12.99 19.55
N ILE A 61 -7.55 -12.93 19.94
CA ILE A 61 -7.15 -12.81 21.35
C ILE A 61 -7.76 -11.56 21.98
N PHE A 62 -7.76 -10.43 21.26
CA PHE A 62 -8.36 -9.18 21.72
C PHE A 62 -9.86 -9.29 21.92
N LEU A 63 -10.58 -9.95 21.00
CA LEU A 63 -12.01 -10.20 21.11
C LEU A 63 -12.34 -11.07 22.33
N VAL A 64 -11.62 -12.17 22.54
CA VAL A 64 -11.87 -13.08 23.68
C VAL A 64 -11.48 -12.43 25.00
N ASN A 65 -10.32 -11.76 25.05
CA ASN A 65 -9.78 -11.15 26.28
C ASN A 65 -10.22 -9.69 26.44
N THR A 66 -11.33 -9.31 25.81
CA THR A 66 -11.86 -7.94 25.78
C THR A 66 -11.89 -7.30 27.18
N ASP A 67 -12.12 -8.08 28.24
CA ASP A 67 -12.24 -7.62 29.63
C ASP A 67 -10.94 -7.61 30.44
N THR A 68 -9.81 -8.02 29.87
CA THR A 68 -8.52 -7.94 30.57
C THR A 68 -8.10 -6.48 30.79
N PRO A 69 -7.54 -6.16 31.97
CA PRO A 69 -7.17 -4.78 32.33
C PRO A 69 -6.12 -4.19 31.39
N VAL A 70 -5.31 -5.04 30.74
CA VAL A 70 -4.32 -4.66 29.72
C VAL A 70 -4.99 -4.03 28.49
N ILE A 71 -6.02 -4.66 27.93
CA ILE A 71 -6.75 -4.16 26.74
C ILE A 71 -7.55 -2.89 27.09
N LYS A 72 -8.11 -2.84 28.30
CA LYS A 72 -8.88 -1.69 28.78
C LYS A 72 -7.99 -0.45 29.01
N ALA A 73 -6.77 -0.64 29.51
CA ALA A 73 -5.79 0.42 29.73
C ALA A 73 -5.14 0.92 28.43
N ALA A 74 -4.96 0.05 27.43
CA ALA A 74 -4.33 0.40 26.15
C ALA A 74 -5.23 1.23 25.21
N GLY A 75 -6.51 1.43 25.55
CA GLY A 75 -7.49 2.07 24.67
C GLY A 75 -8.01 1.09 23.63
N ARG A 76 -9.08 0.36 23.98
CA ARG A 76 -9.71 -0.70 23.18
C ARG A 76 -9.92 -0.28 21.71
N GLU A 77 -10.48 0.92 21.51
CA GLU A 77 -10.75 1.50 20.18
C GLU A 77 -9.48 1.71 19.33
N LEU A 78 -8.42 2.28 19.90
CA LEU A 78 -7.17 2.55 19.16
C LEU A 78 -6.46 1.27 18.74
N SER A 79 -6.51 0.25 19.59
CA SER A 79 -5.88 -1.04 19.29
C SER A 79 -6.62 -1.76 18.15
N TYR A 80 -7.95 -1.65 18.10
CA TYR A 80 -8.72 -2.13 16.95
C TYR A 80 -8.42 -1.35 15.66
N VAL A 81 -8.28 -0.03 15.73
CA VAL A 81 -7.87 0.79 14.57
C VAL A 81 -6.48 0.39 14.06
N LEU A 82 -5.52 0.15 14.97
CA LEU A 82 -4.19 -0.36 14.61
C LEU A 82 -4.26 -1.71 13.92
N LEU A 83 -4.97 -2.68 14.52
CA LEU A 83 -5.12 -4.03 13.95
C LEU A 83 -5.78 -3.98 12.56
N LEU A 84 -6.81 -3.14 12.40
CA LEU A 84 -7.48 -2.96 11.11
C LEU A 84 -6.53 -2.34 10.07
N GLY A 85 -5.77 -1.31 10.45
CA GLY A 85 -4.76 -0.68 9.58
C GLY A 85 -3.69 -1.67 9.14
N THR A 86 -3.13 -2.44 10.06
CA THR A 86 -2.13 -3.49 9.77
C THR A 86 -2.70 -4.58 8.87
N PHE A 87 -3.93 -5.03 9.10
CA PHE A 87 -4.58 -6.02 8.24
C PHE A 87 -4.79 -5.47 6.81
N MET A 88 -5.25 -4.23 6.68
CA MET A 88 -5.41 -3.56 5.39
C MET A 88 -4.07 -3.43 4.66
N GLU A 89 -3.00 -3.09 5.38
CA GLU A 89 -1.65 -2.93 4.82
C GLU A 89 -1.11 -4.24 4.22
N PHE A 90 -1.19 -5.35 4.96
CA PHE A 90 -0.82 -6.66 4.40
C PHE A 90 -1.73 -7.10 3.25
N SER A 91 -3.01 -6.75 3.28
CA SER A 91 -3.94 -7.02 2.17
C SER A 91 -3.56 -6.23 0.91
N MET A 92 -3.11 -4.98 1.07
CA MET A 92 -2.66 -4.15 -0.06
C MET A 92 -1.42 -4.69 -0.74
N THR A 93 -0.58 -5.47 -0.04
CA THR A 93 0.57 -6.16 -0.66
C THR A 93 0.11 -7.07 -1.81
N TYR A 94 -1.04 -7.75 -1.69
CA TYR A 94 -1.58 -8.56 -2.78
C TYR A 94 -2.03 -7.73 -3.97
N VAL A 95 -2.67 -6.58 -3.71
CA VAL A 95 -3.12 -5.66 -4.76
C VAL A 95 -1.92 -5.08 -5.52
N MET A 96 -0.82 -4.82 -4.83
CA MET A 96 0.42 -4.32 -5.41
C MET A 96 1.13 -5.35 -6.31
N VAL A 97 1.07 -6.63 -5.94
CA VAL A 97 1.66 -7.72 -6.74
C VAL A 97 0.76 -8.14 -7.91
N ALA A 98 -0.56 -7.96 -7.77
CA ALA A 98 -1.51 -8.26 -8.83
C ALA A 98 -1.24 -7.43 -10.10
N PRO A 99 -1.61 -7.94 -11.30
CA PRO A 99 -1.40 -7.22 -12.54
C PRO A 99 -2.06 -5.83 -12.50
N PRO A 100 -1.36 -4.77 -12.92
CA PRO A 100 -1.86 -3.41 -12.82
C PRO A 100 -3.06 -3.22 -13.75
N THR A 101 -4.20 -2.97 -13.14
CA THR A 101 -5.44 -2.52 -13.78
C THR A 101 -5.74 -1.09 -13.34
N GLU A 102 -6.64 -0.38 -14.03
CA GLU A 102 -7.05 0.98 -13.63
C GLU A 102 -7.58 1.01 -12.19
N LEU A 103 -8.32 -0.03 -11.80
CA LEU A 103 -8.85 -0.21 -10.46
C LEU A 103 -7.73 -0.48 -9.45
N SER A 104 -6.81 -1.41 -9.75
CA SER A 104 -5.64 -1.68 -8.88
C SER A 104 -4.80 -0.42 -8.68
N CYS A 105 -4.52 0.34 -9.75
CA CYS A 105 -3.73 1.57 -9.66
C CYS A 105 -4.41 2.65 -8.80
N THR A 106 -5.73 2.80 -8.93
CA THR A 106 -6.52 3.71 -8.09
C THR A 106 -6.43 3.29 -6.62
N VAL A 107 -6.63 2.00 -6.35
CA VAL A 107 -6.57 1.44 -4.99
C VAL A 107 -5.18 1.60 -4.39
N ILE A 108 -4.12 1.20 -5.08
CA ILE A 108 -2.72 1.32 -4.62
C ILE A 108 -2.40 2.76 -4.27
N ARG A 109 -2.71 3.72 -5.15
CA ARG A 109 -2.37 5.13 -4.97
C ARG A 109 -3.10 5.77 -3.79
N PHE A 110 -4.36 5.40 -3.56
CA PHE A 110 -5.13 5.90 -2.43
C PHE A 110 -4.74 5.22 -1.11
N PHE A 111 -4.68 3.88 -1.11
CA PHE A 111 -4.51 3.09 0.10
C PHE A 111 -3.07 3.07 0.61
N LEU A 112 -2.04 3.22 -0.23
CA LEU A 112 -0.66 3.31 0.26
C LEU A 112 -0.48 4.51 1.20
N GLY A 113 -0.96 5.70 0.79
CA GLY A 113 -0.89 6.89 1.64
C GLY A 113 -1.83 6.80 2.85
N PHE A 114 -3.03 6.26 2.66
CA PHE A 114 -4.02 6.15 3.74
C PHE A 114 -3.60 5.17 4.84
N CYS A 115 -3.21 3.94 4.49
CA CYS A 115 -2.83 2.92 5.47
C CYS A 115 -1.59 3.35 6.28
N TYR A 116 -0.56 3.87 5.61
CA TYR A 116 0.66 4.29 6.28
C TYR A 116 0.40 5.43 7.27
N THR A 117 -0.40 6.43 6.87
CA THR A 117 -0.75 7.52 7.78
C THR A 117 -1.66 7.08 8.91
N LEU A 118 -2.61 6.17 8.67
CA LEU A 118 -3.48 5.63 9.72
C LEU A 118 -2.65 4.89 10.79
N CYS A 119 -1.77 3.98 10.36
CA CYS A 119 -0.85 3.25 11.24
C CYS A 119 0.05 4.22 12.02
N TYR A 120 0.71 5.15 11.33
CA TYR A 120 1.62 6.11 11.96
C TYR A 120 0.90 7.04 12.93
N ALA A 121 -0.26 7.59 12.55
CA ALA A 121 -1.05 8.46 13.41
C ALA A 121 -1.51 7.72 14.68
N ALA A 122 -1.90 6.45 14.57
CA ALA A 122 -2.29 5.64 15.72
C ALA A 122 -1.10 5.34 16.65
N VAL A 123 0.07 4.99 16.10
CA VAL A 123 1.30 4.80 16.87
C VAL A 123 1.69 6.09 17.60
N VAL A 124 1.73 7.23 16.89
CA VAL A 124 2.06 8.54 17.47
C VAL A 124 1.07 8.92 18.57
N THR A 125 -0.22 8.68 18.37
CA THR A 125 -1.26 8.97 19.38
C THR A 125 -1.06 8.11 20.63
N LYS A 126 -0.72 6.83 20.47
CA LYS A 126 -0.45 5.90 21.57
C LYS A 126 0.82 6.27 22.34
N THR A 127 1.90 6.62 21.63
CA THR A 127 3.17 7.05 22.23
C THR A 127 3.02 8.36 23.00
N ASN A 128 2.31 9.35 22.43
CA ASN A 128 2.04 10.62 23.10
C ASN A 128 1.20 10.46 24.38
N LEU A 129 0.25 9.52 24.38
CA LEU A 129 -0.49 9.16 25.58
C LEU A 129 0.43 8.61 26.67
N ILE A 130 1.26 7.62 26.34
CA ILE A 130 2.17 6.98 27.30
C ILE A 130 3.14 8.01 27.90
N SER A 131 3.72 8.86 27.05
CA SER A 131 4.59 9.96 27.47
C SER A 131 3.87 10.92 28.43
N ARG A 132 2.63 11.29 28.12
CA ARG A 132 1.81 12.13 29.01
C ARG A 132 1.46 11.44 30.33
N ILE A 133 1.13 10.16 30.32
CA ILE A 133 0.85 9.41 31.57
C ILE A 133 2.08 9.42 32.47
N PHE A 134 3.25 9.12 31.91
CA PHE A 134 4.50 9.09 32.66
C PHE A 134 4.87 10.47 33.20
N ASN A 135 4.80 11.52 32.38
CA ASN A 135 5.12 12.88 32.78
C ASN A 135 4.10 13.46 33.79
N SER A 136 2.82 13.10 33.66
CA SER A 136 1.78 13.51 34.62
C SER A 136 1.93 12.78 35.96
N GLY A 137 2.29 11.49 35.94
CA GLY A 137 2.60 10.73 37.15
C GLY A 137 3.76 11.31 37.95
N VAL A 138 4.71 11.97 37.28
CA VAL A 138 5.84 12.67 37.91
C VAL A 138 5.46 14.06 38.43
N GLN A 139 4.53 14.79 37.79
CA GLN A 139 4.23 16.19 38.12
C GLN A 139 2.95 16.42 38.96
N SER A 140 1.92 15.56 38.91
CA SER A 140 0.67 15.76 39.69
C SER A 140 -0.30 14.57 39.65
N MET A 141 -0.98 14.25 40.76
CA MET A 141 -2.07 13.24 40.82
C MET A 141 -3.38 13.67 40.11
N LYS A 142 -3.36 14.73 39.28
CA LYS A 142 -4.52 15.14 38.47
C LYS A 142 -4.55 14.38 37.14
N LYS A 143 -5.71 13.80 36.81
CA LYS A 143 -5.95 13.10 35.54
C LYS A 143 -5.59 14.02 34.35
N PRO A 144 -4.64 13.66 33.47
CA PRO A 144 -4.28 14.51 32.35
C PRO A 144 -5.47 14.75 31.40
N ARG A 145 -5.59 15.97 30.86
CA ARG A 145 -6.63 16.36 29.89
C ARG A 145 -6.36 15.67 28.54
N TYR A 146 -7.38 15.18 27.82
CA TYR A 146 -7.29 14.40 26.55
C TYR A 146 -6.83 12.93 26.67
N THR A 147 -6.85 12.35 27.87
CA THR A 147 -6.58 10.91 28.11
C THR A 147 -7.80 10.02 27.82
N SER A 148 -8.91 10.61 27.38
CA SER A 148 -10.14 9.86 27.08
C SER A 148 -9.98 9.10 25.75
N PRO A 149 -10.34 7.81 25.66
CA PRO A 149 -10.25 7.01 24.44
C PRO A 149 -10.92 7.68 23.22
N LYS A 150 -12.05 8.35 23.45
CA LYS A 150 -12.78 9.09 22.40
C LYS A 150 -11.98 10.29 21.87
N SER A 151 -11.27 11.00 22.73
CA SER A 151 -10.43 12.14 22.33
C SER A 151 -9.22 11.67 21.52
N GLN A 152 -8.65 10.53 21.86
CA GLN A 152 -7.52 9.97 21.11
C GLN A 152 -7.94 9.49 19.72
N LEU A 153 -9.08 8.81 19.63
CA LEU A 153 -9.66 8.41 18.34
C LEU A 153 -9.93 9.63 17.46
N LEU A 154 -10.46 10.71 18.04
CA LEU A 154 -10.69 11.96 17.32
C LEU A 154 -9.38 12.57 16.79
N ILE A 155 -8.31 12.57 17.59
CA ILE A 155 -7.00 13.07 17.17
C ILE A 155 -6.44 12.23 16.00
N THR A 156 -6.49 10.90 16.12
CA THR A 156 -6.05 9.98 15.05
C THR A 156 -6.86 10.21 13.78
N PHE A 157 -8.18 10.37 13.89
CA PHE A 157 -9.05 10.65 12.74
C PHE A 157 -8.77 12.01 12.11
N MET A 158 -8.57 13.07 12.90
CA MET A 158 -8.19 14.38 12.39
C MET A 158 -6.88 14.34 11.61
N LEU A 159 -5.85 13.68 12.17
CA LEU A 159 -4.55 13.52 11.49
C LEU A 159 -4.69 12.73 10.18
N THR A 160 -5.48 11.65 10.18
CA THR A 160 -5.73 10.83 8.99
C THR A 160 -6.54 11.60 7.94
N SER A 161 -7.52 12.42 8.37
CA SER A 161 -8.34 13.22 7.46
C SER A 161 -7.53 14.25 6.69
N VAL A 162 -6.49 14.84 7.30
CA VAL A 162 -5.58 15.75 6.59
C VAL A 162 -4.90 15.02 5.43
N GLN A 163 -4.43 13.78 5.64
CA GLN A 163 -3.86 12.97 4.57
C GLN A 163 -4.87 12.64 3.48
N VAL A 164 -6.11 12.32 3.86
CA VAL A 164 -7.17 12.04 2.87
C VAL A 164 -7.40 13.26 1.99
N VAL A 165 -7.44 14.47 2.55
CA VAL A 165 -7.58 15.71 1.77
C VAL A 165 -6.40 15.91 0.83
N ILE A 166 -5.16 15.71 1.31
CA ILE A 166 -3.96 15.81 0.47
C ILE A 166 -4.03 14.81 -0.69
N ASN A 167 -4.38 13.55 -0.41
CA ASN A 167 -4.55 12.53 -1.44
C ASN A 167 -5.66 12.92 -2.43
N CYS A 168 -6.82 13.38 -1.97
CA CYS A 168 -7.90 13.82 -2.86
C CYS A 168 -7.46 14.97 -3.77
N ILE A 169 -6.74 15.96 -3.24
CA ILE A 169 -6.17 17.05 -4.04
C ILE A 169 -5.21 16.47 -5.09
N TRP A 170 -4.33 15.56 -4.69
CA TRP A 170 -3.39 14.92 -5.59
C TRP A 170 -4.08 14.14 -6.73
N PHE A 171 -5.18 13.45 -6.43
CA PHE A 171 -6.01 12.74 -7.41
C PHE A 171 -6.73 13.67 -8.40
N LEU A 172 -7.06 14.90 -7.98
CA LEU A 172 -7.64 15.90 -8.88
C LEU A 172 -6.62 16.41 -9.90
N PHE A 173 -5.36 16.56 -9.50
CA PHE A 173 -4.29 16.99 -10.39
C PHE A 173 -3.73 15.87 -11.27
N ASP A 174 -3.57 14.66 -10.72
CA ASP A 174 -3.01 13.53 -11.45
C ASP A 174 -3.87 12.27 -11.27
N GLN A 175 -4.62 11.96 -12.31
CA GLN A 175 -5.55 10.84 -12.36
C GLN A 175 -4.78 9.52 -12.46
N PRO A 176 -5.17 8.48 -11.69
CA PRO A 176 -4.56 7.17 -11.81
C PRO A 176 -4.82 6.61 -13.21
N ARG A 177 -3.79 6.54 -14.03
CA ARG A 177 -3.84 5.86 -15.35
C ARG A 177 -2.83 4.76 -15.39
N VAL A 178 -3.11 3.73 -16.18
CA VAL A 178 -2.13 2.69 -16.49
C VAL A 178 -1.27 3.17 -17.65
N THR A 179 0.04 3.16 -17.49
CA THR A 179 1.00 3.51 -18.55
C THR A 179 1.87 2.32 -18.91
N LEU A 180 2.29 2.30 -20.17
CA LEU A 180 3.21 1.30 -20.70
C LEU A 180 4.58 1.95 -20.83
N ILE A 181 5.60 1.33 -20.23
CA ILE A 181 6.98 1.77 -20.35
C ILE A 181 7.80 0.70 -21.08
N TYR A 182 8.80 1.16 -21.83
CA TYR A 182 9.71 0.32 -22.62
C TYR A 182 11.15 0.51 -22.13
N PRO A 183 11.52 -0.09 -20.98
CA PRO A 183 12.85 0.12 -20.41
C PRO A 183 13.97 -0.49 -21.26
N THR A 184 13.66 -1.57 -21.98
CA THR A 184 14.53 -2.12 -23.01
C THR A 184 13.73 -2.35 -24.29
N PRO A 185 14.39 -2.40 -25.45
CA PRO A 185 13.71 -2.60 -26.72
C PRO A 185 12.82 -3.86 -26.75
N ASP A 186 13.15 -4.90 -25.97
CA ASP A 186 12.46 -6.20 -25.94
C ASP A 186 11.42 -6.33 -24.81
N THR A 187 11.26 -5.31 -23.98
CA THR A 187 10.44 -5.41 -22.76
C THR A 187 9.37 -4.33 -22.73
N LYS A 188 8.12 -4.76 -22.53
CA LYS A 188 6.95 -3.90 -22.35
C LYS A 188 6.44 -4.07 -20.93
N LEU A 189 6.68 -3.08 -20.06
CA LEU A 189 6.17 -3.10 -18.68
C LEU A 189 4.87 -2.29 -18.58
N ARG A 190 3.89 -2.87 -17.89
CA ARG A 190 2.66 -2.19 -17.50
C ARG A 190 2.80 -1.67 -16.07
N ILE A 191 2.68 -0.37 -15.85
CA ILE A 191 2.81 0.27 -14.53
C ILE A 191 1.70 1.29 -14.29
N CYS A 192 1.54 1.72 -13.04
CA CYS A 192 0.65 2.83 -12.69
C CYS A 192 1.35 4.17 -12.89
N ALA A 193 0.70 5.12 -13.55
CA ALA A 193 1.20 6.48 -13.74
C ALA A 193 1.35 7.22 -12.40
N GLY A 194 2.45 7.96 -12.24
CA GLY A 194 2.76 8.74 -11.03
C GLY A 194 3.50 7.97 -9.93
N LEU A 195 3.95 6.74 -10.20
CA LEU A 195 4.78 5.92 -9.30
C LEU A 195 6.29 5.92 -9.66
N GLY A 196 6.74 6.89 -10.47
CA GLY A 196 8.12 7.00 -10.97
C GLY A 196 8.66 8.41 -10.93
#